data_AF-A0AAX2IYA6-F1
#
_entry.id   AF-A0AAX2IYA6-F1
#
_cell.length_a   1.000
_cell.length_b   1.000
_cell.length_c   1.000
_cell.angle_alpha   90.00
_cell.angle_beta   90.00
_cell.angle_gamma   90.00
#
_symmetry.space_group_name_H-M   'P 1'
#
loop_
_entity.id
_entity.type
_entity.pdbx_description
1 polymer ?
#
loop_
_entity_poly.entity_id
_entity_poly.type
_entity_poly.pdbx_seq_one_letter_code
_entity_poly.pdbx_strand_id
1 'polypeptide(L)'
;MEDPFSVLLKSLQSVFHLEAMRNGKYTFPAVQHLKEATENYDPKARNTFIELLRAIREALPYIEKWRINFNIIRKSMDALAKLHHMPTIDWNQVLSHPKVSPRFQFSALNHSHHEHDLITWLAKKTGKPFTQLDHTELTQTLVDHRDRLGFSQRLSNHLKKDPDFLYNIILRSERNFIKISQTRLILYLTDEQLARAIIKHIPVLTHKRKEPFEQIEQLIHTLNEILSNGRSVSTLLRNADAKLILENSPIFQMYLSEEYKNRHQHPNKGSDLQKNESLKPGL
;
A
#
# COMPACT_ATOMS: atom_id res chain seq x y z
N MET A 1 -38.95 10.28 45.60
CA MET A 1 -37.80 10.10 44.68
C MET A 1 -38.38 9.65 43.36
N GLU A 2 -38.04 10.30 42.24
CA GLU A 2 -38.48 9.83 40.93
C GLU A 2 -37.90 8.44 40.66
N ASP A 3 -38.71 7.54 40.10
CA ASP A 3 -38.29 6.21 39.69
C ASP A 3 -37.10 6.31 38.71
N PRO A 4 -35.96 5.64 38.98
CA PRO A 4 -34.76 5.73 38.14
C PRO A 4 -35.01 5.41 36.66
N PHE A 5 -35.96 4.50 36.38
CA PHE A 5 -36.34 4.15 35.01
C PHE A 5 -37.13 5.28 34.33
N SER A 6 -38.04 5.93 35.04
CA SER A 6 -38.76 7.12 34.56
C SER A 6 -37.81 8.28 34.21
N VAL A 7 -36.74 8.50 34.98
CA VAL A 7 -35.71 9.52 34.69
C VAL A 7 -34.89 9.15 33.45
N LEU A 8 -34.55 7.88 33.30
CA LEU A 8 -33.87 7.36 32.12
C LEU A 8 -34.74 7.57 30.86
N LEU A 9 -36.03 7.25 30.94
CA LEU A 9 -36.95 7.36 29.82
C LEU A 9 -37.12 8.81 29.36
N LYS A 10 -37.24 9.77 30.29
CA LYS A 10 -37.25 11.21 29.95
C LYS A 10 -35.98 11.63 29.20
N SER A 11 -34.82 11.13 29.61
CA SER A 11 -33.54 11.45 28.98
C SER A 11 -33.40 10.83 27.58
N LEU A 12 -33.95 9.64 27.38
CA LEU A 12 -33.94 8.92 26.10
C LEU A 12 -35.06 9.39 25.16
N GLN A 13 -36.13 10.01 25.65
CA GLN A 13 -37.17 10.58 24.78
C GLN A 13 -36.60 11.57 23.77
N SER A 14 -35.57 12.34 24.13
CA SER A 14 -34.91 13.25 23.18
C SER A 14 -34.23 12.52 22.02
N VAL A 15 -33.67 11.32 22.25
CA VAL A 15 -33.12 10.44 21.18
C VAL A 15 -34.22 10.11 20.17
N PHE A 16 -35.38 9.72 20.68
CA PHE A 16 -36.51 9.24 19.90
C PHE A 16 -37.23 10.34 19.12
N HIS A 17 -37.31 11.57 19.65
CA HIS A 17 -37.93 12.70 18.93
C HIS A 17 -37.03 13.30 17.84
N LEU A 18 -35.70 13.19 17.99
CA LEU A 18 -34.75 13.77 17.04
C LEU A 18 -34.49 12.88 15.82
N GLU A 19 -34.93 11.62 15.83
CA GLU A 19 -34.84 10.74 14.66
C GLU A 19 -36.07 10.76 13.76
N ALA A 20 -35.81 10.85 12.46
CA ALA A 20 -36.81 10.59 11.45
C ALA A 20 -37.17 9.10 11.38
N MET A 21 -38.45 8.80 11.54
CA MET A 21 -39.02 7.49 11.28
C MET A 21 -39.32 7.31 9.79
N ARG A 22 -39.09 6.10 9.27
CA ARG A 22 -39.58 5.67 7.96
C ARG A 22 -40.42 4.41 8.16
N ASN A 23 -41.66 4.41 7.68
CA ASN A 23 -42.60 3.28 7.80
C ASN A 23 -42.80 2.81 9.26
N GLY A 24 -42.91 3.73 10.22
CA GLY A 24 -43.14 3.40 11.63
C GLY A 24 -41.95 2.78 12.37
N LYS A 25 -40.76 2.72 11.75
CA LYS A 25 -39.51 2.28 12.38
C LYS A 25 -38.46 3.39 12.32
N TYR A 26 -37.56 3.42 13.31
CA TYR A 26 -36.42 4.32 13.28
C TYR A 26 -35.45 3.94 12.16
N THR A 27 -34.83 4.96 11.55
CA THR A 27 -33.90 4.76 10.43
C THR A 27 -32.65 4.00 10.91
N PHE A 28 -32.24 4.20 12.16
CA PHE A 28 -31.07 3.55 12.71
C PHE A 28 -31.45 2.34 13.60
N PRO A 29 -30.94 1.12 13.29
CA PRO A 29 -31.29 -0.09 14.02
C PRO A 29 -30.97 -0.05 15.52
N ALA A 30 -29.91 0.67 15.91
CA ALA A 30 -29.53 0.83 17.32
C ALA A 30 -30.56 1.65 18.11
N VAL A 31 -31.17 2.65 17.47
CA VAL A 31 -32.21 3.50 18.09
C VAL A 31 -33.54 2.77 18.14
N GLN A 32 -33.85 1.98 17.12
CA GLN A 32 -34.98 1.04 17.16
C GLN A 32 -34.84 0.02 18.30
N HIS A 33 -33.68 -0.61 18.42
CA HIS A 33 -33.39 -1.58 19.49
C HIS A 33 -33.44 -0.92 20.87
N LEU A 34 -32.97 0.33 21.01
CA LEU A 34 -33.13 1.10 22.23
C LEU A 34 -34.60 1.35 22.57
N LYS A 35 -35.43 1.70 21.58
CA LYS A 35 -36.87 1.88 21.80
C LYS A 35 -37.53 0.60 22.30
N GLU A 36 -37.28 -0.51 21.62
CA GLU A 36 -37.82 -1.83 21.98
C GLU A 36 -37.33 -2.28 23.36
N ALA A 37 -36.06 -2.05 23.70
CA ALA A 37 -35.52 -2.39 25.01
C ALA A 37 -36.10 -1.50 26.13
N THR A 38 -36.42 -0.24 25.84
CA THR A 38 -37.12 0.63 26.80
C THR A 38 -38.58 0.24 26.97
N GLU A 39 -39.28 -0.22 25.94
CA GLU A 39 -40.69 -0.62 26.03
C GLU A 39 -40.86 -1.97 26.71
N ASN A 40 -39.92 -2.89 26.51
CA ASN A 40 -39.94 -4.24 27.08
C ASN A 40 -39.20 -4.36 28.42
N TYR A 41 -38.83 -3.24 29.05
CA TYR A 41 -38.13 -3.26 30.32
C TYR A 41 -39.06 -3.70 31.47
N ASP A 42 -38.70 -4.76 32.18
CA ASP A 42 -39.38 -5.24 33.38
C ASP A 42 -38.45 -5.11 34.60
N PRO A 43 -38.81 -4.30 35.62
CA PRO A 43 -38.04 -4.15 36.85
C PRO A 43 -37.77 -5.46 37.61
N LYS A 44 -38.53 -6.53 37.37
CA LYS A 44 -38.36 -7.82 38.05
C LYS A 44 -37.45 -8.79 37.29
N ALA A 45 -37.22 -8.55 36.00
CA ALA A 45 -36.49 -9.44 35.13
C ALA A 45 -35.10 -8.88 34.81
N ARG A 46 -34.06 -9.42 35.45
CA ARG A 46 -32.66 -9.04 35.23
C ARG A 46 -32.23 -9.06 33.76
N ASN A 47 -32.77 -9.98 32.96
CA ASN A 47 -32.47 -10.08 31.54
C ASN A 47 -32.88 -8.82 30.78
N THR A 48 -34.03 -8.22 31.11
CA THR A 48 -34.49 -6.98 30.44
C THR A 48 -33.59 -5.78 30.77
N PHE A 49 -33.01 -5.75 31.97
CA PHE A 49 -32.00 -4.75 32.33
C PHE A 49 -30.68 -4.92 31.54
N ILE A 50 -30.24 -6.17 31.34
CA ILE A 50 -29.04 -6.46 30.52
C ILE A 50 -29.28 -6.05 29.06
N GLU A 51 -30.45 -6.36 28.51
CA GLU A 51 -30.85 -5.97 27.16
C GLU A 51 -30.91 -4.44 27.02
N LEU A 52 -31.46 -3.74 28.02
CA LEU A 52 -31.47 -2.27 28.06
C LEU A 52 -30.06 -1.68 28.10
N LEU A 53 -29.15 -2.25 28.91
CA LEU A 53 -27.76 -1.83 28.95
C LEU A 53 -27.06 -2.06 27.61
N ARG A 54 -27.34 -3.18 26.93
CA ARG A 54 -26.81 -3.47 25.59
C ARG A 54 -27.33 -2.48 24.55
N ALA A 55 -28.62 -2.15 24.60
CA ALA A 55 -29.23 -1.21 23.67
C ALA A 55 -28.69 0.22 23.87
N ILE A 56 -28.46 0.66 25.12
CA ILE A 56 -27.81 1.95 25.41
C ILE A 56 -26.38 1.96 24.86
N ARG A 57 -25.62 0.88 25.06
CA ARG A 57 -24.27 0.72 24.50
C ARG A 57 -24.25 0.88 22.98
N GLU A 58 -25.19 0.23 22.28
CA GLU A 58 -25.29 0.32 20.82
C GLU A 58 -25.73 1.70 20.33
N ALA A 59 -26.56 2.40 21.11
CA ALA A 59 -27.07 3.72 20.78
C ALA A 59 -26.12 4.88 21.16
N LEU A 60 -25.00 4.61 21.86
CA LEU A 60 -24.02 5.61 22.29
C LEU A 60 -23.60 6.62 21.21
N PRO A 61 -23.24 6.21 19.98
CA PRO A 61 -22.82 7.15 18.94
C PRO A 61 -23.90 8.20 18.60
N TYR A 62 -25.17 7.82 18.76
CA TYR A 62 -26.31 8.69 18.48
C TYR A 62 -26.63 9.61 19.67
N ILE A 63 -26.50 9.09 20.89
CA ILE A 63 -26.59 9.88 22.13
C ILE A 63 -25.53 11.00 22.12
N GLU A 64 -24.30 10.68 21.72
CA GLU A 64 -23.22 11.68 21.51
C GLU A 64 -23.57 12.68 20.39
N LYS A 65 -24.01 12.18 19.23
CA LYS A 65 -24.36 13.00 18.07
C LYS A 65 -25.40 14.08 18.40
N TRP A 66 -26.39 13.75 19.23
CA TRP A 66 -27.45 14.70 19.63
C TRP A 66 -27.15 15.45 20.93
N ARG A 67 -25.92 15.34 21.45
CA ARG A 67 -25.46 16.04 22.66
C ARG A 67 -26.38 15.82 23.87
N ILE A 68 -26.94 14.62 23.98
CA ILE A 68 -27.82 14.28 25.11
C ILE A 68 -26.96 14.11 26.36
N ASN A 69 -27.47 14.54 27.51
CA ASN A 69 -26.73 14.54 28.76
C ASN A 69 -26.49 13.10 29.26
N PHE A 70 -25.38 12.51 28.84
CA PHE A 70 -25.00 11.15 29.20
C PHE A 70 -24.80 10.95 30.72
N ASN A 71 -24.53 12.02 31.48
CA ASN A 71 -24.39 11.91 32.93
C ASN A 71 -25.70 11.51 33.61
N ILE A 72 -26.85 11.90 33.05
CA ILE A 72 -28.16 11.51 33.58
C ILE A 72 -28.42 10.04 33.29
N ILE A 73 -28.14 9.59 32.06
CA ILE A 73 -28.24 8.18 31.65
C ILE A 73 -27.35 7.29 32.53
N ARG A 74 -26.09 7.71 32.76
CA ARG A 74 -25.14 7.02 33.62
C ARG A 74 -25.67 6.83 35.05
N LYS A 75 -26.09 7.93 35.69
CA LYS A 75 -26.62 7.90 37.06
C LYS A 75 -27.88 7.04 37.18
N SER A 76 -28.80 7.13 36.21
CA SER A 76 -30.01 6.30 36.21
C SER A 76 -29.68 4.82 36.02
N MET A 77 -28.77 4.47 35.10
CA MET A 77 -28.36 3.09 34.88
C MET A 77 -27.59 2.50 36.07
N ASP A 78 -26.77 3.29 36.76
CA ASP A 78 -26.11 2.88 38.00
C ASP A 78 -27.11 2.63 39.13
N ALA A 79 -28.16 3.45 39.23
CA ALA A 79 -29.24 3.25 40.20
C ALA A 79 -30.07 1.98 39.88
N LEU A 80 -30.34 1.72 38.59
CA LEU A 80 -31.02 0.50 38.15
C LEU A 80 -30.14 -0.75 38.36
N ALA A 81 -28.82 -0.66 38.14
CA ALA A 81 -27.90 -1.75 38.41
C ALA A 81 -27.93 -2.17 39.89
N LYS A 82 -28.00 -1.19 40.80
CA LYS A 82 -28.16 -1.45 42.24
C LYS A 82 -29.49 -2.14 42.55
N LEU A 83 -30.58 -1.72 41.91
CA LEU A 83 -31.91 -2.34 42.08
C LEU A 83 -31.90 -3.83 41.66
N HIS A 84 -31.18 -4.14 40.58
CA HIS A 84 -31.02 -5.50 40.05
C HIS A 84 -29.88 -6.31 40.69
N HIS A 85 -29.23 -5.80 41.75
CA HIS A 85 -28.08 -6.44 42.41
C HIS A 85 -26.94 -6.80 41.44
N MET A 86 -26.71 -5.96 40.43
CA MET A 86 -25.67 -6.12 39.42
C MET A 86 -24.35 -5.49 39.88
N PRO A 87 -23.19 -6.00 39.39
CA PRO A 87 -21.91 -5.32 39.60
C PRO A 87 -21.95 -3.91 39.01
N THR A 88 -21.13 -3.01 39.56
CA THR A 88 -20.99 -1.64 39.06
C THR A 88 -20.64 -1.64 37.58
N ILE A 89 -21.36 -0.85 36.79
CA ILE A 89 -21.14 -0.76 35.35
C ILE A 89 -19.79 -0.09 35.11
N ASP A 90 -18.88 -0.77 34.42
CA ASP A 90 -17.61 -0.17 34.00
C ASP A 90 -17.85 0.75 32.79
N TRP A 91 -18.10 2.02 33.09
CA TRP A 91 -18.34 3.04 32.08
C TRP A 91 -17.12 3.35 31.22
N ASN A 92 -15.90 3.08 31.69
CA ASN A 92 -14.70 3.27 30.86
C ASN A 92 -14.69 2.23 29.74
N GLN A 93 -15.07 0.99 30.03
CA GLN A 93 -15.24 -0.07 29.03
C GLN A 93 -16.41 0.22 28.07
N VAL A 94 -17.50 0.78 28.59
CA VAL A 94 -18.67 1.18 27.80
C VAL A 94 -18.32 2.30 26.80
N LEU A 95 -17.52 3.28 27.22
CA LEU A 95 -17.09 4.41 26.39
C LEU A 95 -15.91 4.06 25.48
N SER A 96 -15.10 3.05 25.82
CA SER A 96 -13.99 2.58 24.99
C SER A 96 -14.42 1.68 23.84
N HIS A 97 -15.70 1.31 23.74
CA HIS A 97 -16.18 0.47 22.66
C HIS A 97 -15.97 1.19 21.30
N PRO A 98 -15.51 0.48 20.26
CA PRO A 98 -15.36 1.05 18.93
C PRO A 98 -16.69 1.63 18.46
N LYS A 99 -16.65 2.85 17.91
CA LYS A 99 -17.80 3.64 17.41
C LYS A 99 -18.50 3.03 16.19
N VAL A 100 -18.36 1.73 15.99
CA VAL A 100 -18.79 1.00 14.81
C VAL A 100 -19.76 -0.09 15.25
N SER A 101 -20.95 -0.08 14.68
CA SER A 101 -21.96 -1.14 14.88
C SER A 101 -21.37 -2.51 14.54
N PRO A 102 -21.61 -3.56 15.34
CA PRO A 102 -21.22 -4.93 15.03
C PRO A 102 -21.77 -5.44 13.68
N ARG A 103 -22.83 -4.83 13.15
CA ARG A 103 -23.43 -5.16 11.85
C ARG A 103 -22.75 -4.47 10.67
N PHE A 104 -21.91 -3.47 10.91
CA PHE A 104 -21.07 -2.81 9.90
C PHE A 104 -19.60 -3.18 10.14
N GLN A 105 -19.24 -4.44 9.84
CA GLN A 105 -17.88 -4.95 10.02
C GLN A 105 -16.88 -4.50 8.93
N PHE A 106 -17.21 -3.48 8.12
CA PHE A 106 -16.26 -2.97 7.14
C PHE A 106 -15.06 -2.25 7.78
N SER A 107 -15.21 -1.71 9.00
CA SER A 107 -14.11 -1.08 9.74
C SER A 107 -13.39 -2.01 10.73
N ALA A 108 -13.89 -3.22 11.00
CA ALA A 108 -13.08 -4.23 11.69
C ALA A 108 -11.90 -4.70 10.82
N LEU A 109 -12.06 -4.64 9.50
CA LEU A 109 -10.96 -4.75 8.53
C LEU A 109 -9.98 -3.56 8.58
N ASN A 110 -10.36 -2.42 9.15
CA ASN A 110 -9.43 -1.29 9.32
C ASN A 110 -8.56 -1.42 10.57
N HIS A 111 -8.89 -2.32 11.52
CA HIS A 111 -8.01 -2.60 12.66
C HIS A 111 -6.96 -3.69 12.37
N SER A 112 -6.95 -4.28 11.16
CA SER A 112 -5.86 -5.14 10.70
C SER A 112 -4.69 -4.35 10.09
N HIS A 113 -4.37 -3.17 10.65
CA HIS A 113 -3.20 -2.39 10.20
C HIS A 113 -1.89 -3.20 10.20
N HIS A 114 -1.80 -4.27 10.99
CA HIS A 114 -0.67 -5.21 10.97
C HIS A 114 -0.69 -6.24 9.82
N GLU A 115 -1.85 -6.56 9.21
CA GLU A 115 -1.91 -7.44 8.03
C GLU A 115 -1.57 -6.72 6.72
N HIS A 116 -1.50 -5.39 6.75
CA HIS A 116 -1.10 -4.55 5.62
C HIS A 116 0.39 -4.15 5.66
N ASP A 117 1.09 -4.43 6.75
CA ASP A 117 2.52 -4.15 6.83
C ASP A 117 3.33 -5.19 6.03
N LEU A 118 4.09 -4.69 5.04
CA LEU A 118 4.93 -5.52 4.18
C LEU A 118 5.98 -6.27 5.00
N ILE A 119 6.59 -5.62 5.99
CA ILE A 119 7.71 -6.16 6.77
C ILE A 119 7.24 -7.34 7.62
N THR A 120 6.16 -7.15 8.37
CA THR A 120 5.51 -8.22 9.16
C THR A 120 5.09 -9.39 8.26
N TRP A 121 4.55 -9.10 7.08
CA TRP A 121 4.13 -10.12 6.13
C TRP A 121 5.32 -10.91 5.54
N LEU A 122 6.42 -10.23 5.18
CA LEU A 122 7.66 -10.86 4.71
C LEU A 122 8.29 -11.74 5.79
N ALA A 123 8.30 -11.28 7.04
CA ALA A 123 8.82 -12.07 8.16
C ALA A 123 8.01 -13.37 8.35
N LYS A 124 6.68 -13.30 8.23
CA LYS A 124 5.81 -14.48 8.28
C LYS A 124 6.06 -15.45 7.11
N LYS A 125 6.43 -14.96 5.93
CA LYS A 125 6.71 -15.79 4.75
C LYS A 125 8.06 -16.47 4.79
N THR A 126 9.05 -15.79 5.35
CA THR A 126 10.43 -16.29 5.45
C THR A 126 10.71 -17.05 6.74
N GLY A 127 9.83 -16.91 7.74
CA GLY A 127 10.03 -17.49 9.07
C GLY A 127 11.15 -16.81 9.88
N LYS A 128 11.67 -15.68 9.37
CA LYS A 128 12.78 -14.93 9.96
C LYS A 128 12.36 -13.48 10.21
N PRO A 129 12.90 -12.82 11.25
CA PRO A 129 12.71 -11.38 11.39
C PRO A 129 13.38 -10.65 10.22
N PHE A 130 12.77 -9.55 9.78
CA PHE A 130 13.25 -8.79 8.62
C PHE A 130 14.70 -8.31 8.75
N THR A 131 15.15 -8.00 9.97
CA THR A 131 16.52 -7.57 10.27
C THR A 131 17.57 -8.64 10.01
N GLN A 132 17.17 -9.92 9.91
CA GLN A 132 18.05 -11.06 9.65
C GLN A 132 17.96 -11.57 8.21
N LEU A 133 17.12 -10.96 7.36
CA LEU A 133 17.00 -11.35 5.97
C LEU A 133 18.19 -10.81 5.17
N ASP A 134 18.89 -11.71 4.49
CA ASP A 134 19.85 -11.29 3.47
C ASP A 134 19.11 -10.60 2.32
N HIS A 135 19.78 -9.64 1.66
CA HIS A 135 19.20 -8.91 0.54
C HIS A 135 18.90 -9.80 -0.66
N THR A 136 19.64 -10.90 -0.85
CA THR A 136 19.35 -11.87 -1.91
C THR A 136 18.08 -12.66 -1.58
N GLU A 137 17.94 -13.09 -0.32
CA GLU A 137 16.76 -13.81 0.19
C GLU A 137 15.51 -12.90 0.14
N LEU A 138 15.66 -11.65 0.54
CA LEU A 138 14.61 -10.62 0.44
C LEU A 138 14.17 -10.42 -1.02
N THR A 139 15.12 -10.24 -1.94
CA THR A 139 14.82 -10.06 -3.36
C THR A 139 14.07 -11.26 -3.92
N GLN A 140 14.54 -12.48 -3.60
CA GLN A 140 13.89 -13.70 -4.05
C GLN A 140 12.45 -13.79 -3.50
N THR A 141 12.27 -13.50 -2.21
CA THR A 141 10.95 -13.52 -1.57
C THR A 141 9.97 -12.53 -2.24
N LEU A 142 10.43 -11.32 -2.53
CA LEU A 142 9.64 -10.30 -3.23
C LEU A 142 9.25 -10.77 -4.63
N VAL A 143 10.20 -11.34 -5.39
CA VAL A 143 9.97 -11.85 -6.74
C VAL A 143 8.99 -13.02 -6.74
N ASP A 144 9.14 -13.99 -5.84
CA ASP A 144 8.31 -15.21 -5.78
C ASP A 144 6.86 -14.93 -5.40
N HIS A 145 6.63 -13.87 -4.61
CA HIS A 145 5.31 -13.55 -4.11
C HIS A 145 4.68 -12.32 -4.76
N ARG A 146 5.31 -11.75 -5.79
CA ARG A 146 4.84 -10.54 -6.48
C ARG A 146 3.38 -10.63 -6.98
N ASP A 147 2.95 -11.83 -7.36
CA ASP A 147 1.62 -12.10 -7.93
C ASP A 147 0.60 -12.56 -6.87
N ARG A 148 0.98 -12.56 -5.58
CA ARG A 148 0.07 -12.95 -4.48
C ARG A 148 -0.94 -11.86 -4.17
N LEU A 149 -2.16 -12.28 -3.81
CA LEU A 149 -3.24 -11.37 -3.49
C LEU A 149 -2.88 -10.41 -2.34
N GLY A 150 -3.07 -9.12 -2.59
CA GLY A 150 -2.75 -8.04 -1.66
C GLY A 150 -1.26 -7.73 -1.53
N PHE A 151 -0.36 -8.38 -2.27
CA PHE A 151 1.07 -8.03 -2.26
C PHE A 151 1.29 -6.59 -2.77
N SER A 152 0.70 -6.24 -3.91
CA SER A 152 0.81 -4.90 -4.51
C SER A 152 0.38 -3.79 -3.55
N GLN A 153 -0.72 -4.01 -2.83
CA GLN A 153 -1.24 -3.06 -1.85
C GLN A 153 -0.29 -2.90 -0.65
N ARG A 154 0.26 -4.00 -0.13
CA ARG A 154 1.25 -3.98 0.97
C ARG A 154 2.52 -3.25 0.55
N LEU A 155 3.04 -3.58 -0.64
CA LEU A 155 4.23 -2.93 -1.19
C LEU A 155 4.01 -1.44 -1.42
N SER A 156 2.89 -1.05 -2.05
CA SER A 156 2.55 0.36 -2.26
C SER A 156 2.43 1.13 -0.95
N ASN A 157 1.80 0.54 0.08
CA ASN A 157 1.69 1.16 1.40
C ASN A 157 3.05 1.31 2.09
N HIS A 158 3.95 0.35 1.92
CA HIS A 158 5.32 0.44 2.45
C HIS A 158 6.12 1.54 1.73
N LEU A 159 6.04 1.61 0.41
CA LEU A 159 6.73 2.62 -0.40
C LEU A 159 6.27 4.06 -0.12
N LYS A 160 5.05 4.26 0.39
CA LYS A 160 4.62 5.59 0.88
C LYS A 160 5.42 6.07 2.10
N LYS A 161 5.95 5.13 2.90
CA LYS A 161 6.75 5.42 4.10
C LYS A 161 8.24 5.41 3.79
N ASP A 162 8.68 4.47 2.94
CA ASP A 162 10.06 4.33 2.49
C ASP A 162 10.09 4.21 0.95
N PRO A 163 10.08 5.34 0.21
CA PRO A 163 10.04 5.35 -1.25
C PRO A 163 11.27 4.70 -1.90
N ASP A 164 12.39 4.67 -1.19
CA ASP A 164 13.67 4.15 -1.69
C ASP A 164 13.88 2.67 -1.35
N PHE A 165 12.90 2.00 -0.72
CA PHE A 165 13.02 0.59 -0.31
C PHE A 165 13.50 -0.33 -1.45
N LEU A 166 12.80 -0.34 -2.58
CA LEU A 166 13.18 -1.18 -3.73
C LEU A 166 14.47 -0.68 -4.40
N TYR A 167 14.66 0.64 -4.44
CA TYR A 167 15.85 1.26 -5.00
C TYR A 167 17.12 0.83 -4.25
N ASN A 168 17.08 0.84 -2.92
CA ASN A 168 18.14 0.40 -2.04
C ASN A 168 18.48 -1.09 -2.26
N ILE A 169 17.48 -1.93 -2.55
CA ILE A 169 17.69 -3.36 -2.84
C ILE A 169 18.42 -3.54 -4.18
N ILE A 170 17.97 -2.86 -5.25
CA ILE A 170 18.60 -3.00 -6.58
C ILE A 170 19.99 -2.37 -6.64
N LEU A 171 20.27 -1.35 -5.82
CA LEU A 171 21.61 -0.76 -5.76
C LEU A 171 22.63 -1.71 -5.14
N ARG A 172 22.23 -2.62 -4.25
CA ARG A 172 23.20 -3.46 -3.52
C ARG A 172 23.89 -4.50 -4.37
N SER A 173 23.23 -5.05 -5.38
CA SER A 173 23.85 -6.01 -6.29
C SER A 173 23.22 -5.98 -7.68
N GLU A 174 24.04 -6.25 -8.69
CA GLU A 174 23.62 -6.41 -10.09
C GLU A 174 22.55 -7.50 -10.20
N ARG A 175 22.74 -8.62 -9.49
CA ARG A 175 21.78 -9.73 -9.49
C ARG A 175 20.40 -9.31 -8.99
N ASN A 176 20.34 -8.48 -7.95
CA ASN A 176 19.06 -7.95 -7.45
C ASN A 176 18.44 -6.98 -8.44
N PHE A 177 19.26 -6.11 -9.04
CA PHE A 177 18.83 -5.21 -10.11
C PHE A 177 18.20 -5.98 -11.27
N ILE A 178 18.85 -7.02 -11.79
CA ILE A 178 18.33 -7.85 -12.89
C ILE A 178 17.02 -8.52 -12.48
N LYS A 179 16.99 -9.21 -11.34
CA LYS A 179 15.80 -9.94 -10.87
C LYS A 179 14.59 -9.05 -10.68
N ILE A 180 14.75 -7.87 -10.10
CA ILE A 180 13.65 -6.93 -9.86
C ILE A 180 13.20 -6.30 -11.18
N SER A 181 14.15 -5.81 -11.98
CA SER A 181 13.87 -5.09 -13.23
C SER A 181 13.17 -5.94 -14.28
N GLN A 182 13.43 -7.26 -14.29
CA GLN A 182 12.78 -8.19 -15.21
C GLN A 182 11.33 -8.53 -14.81
N THR A 183 10.86 -8.09 -13.64
CA THR A 183 9.50 -8.38 -13.13
C THR A 183 8.65 -7.12 -13.07
N ARG A 184 7.34 -7.28 -12.80
CA ARG A 184 6.43 -6.16 -12.57
C ARG A 184 6.81 -5.26 -11.38
N LEU A 185 7.75 -5.69 -10.53
CA LEU A 185 8.30 -4.86 -9.45
C LEU A 185 9.01 -3.60 -10.00
N ILE A 186 9.50 -3.64 -11.24
CA ILE A 186 10.10 -2.48 -11.91
C ILE A 186 9.13 -1.29 -12.00
N LEU A 187 7.81 -1.54 -12.03
CA LEU A 187 6.79 -0.49 -12.14
C LEU A 187 6.69 0.38 -10.89
N TYR A 188 7.26 -0.06 -9.77
CA TYR A 188 7.32 0.71 -8.53
C TYR A 188 8.57 1.58 -8.41
N LEU A 189 9.48 1.52 -9.40
CA LEU A 189 10.67 2.35 -9.45
C LEU A 189 10.44 3.53 -10.39
N THR A 190 10.99 4.69 -10.02
CA THR A 190 10.99 5.88 -10.87
C THR A 190 12.05 5.76 -11.96
N ASP A 191 11.89 6.53 -13.03
CA ASP A 191 12.87 6.57 -14.13
C ASP A 191 14.25 7.05 -13.64
N GLU A 192 14.27 7.99 -12.68
CA GLU A 192 15.50 8.47 -12.04
C GLU A 192 16.20 7.38 -11.23
N GLN A 193 15.46 6.63 -10.41
CA GLN A 193 16.00 5.51 -9.63
C GLN A 193 16.59 4.45 -10.57
N LEU A 194 15.89 4.12 -11.65
CA LEU A 194 16.37 3.20 -12.68
C LEU A 194 17.63 3.73 -13.37
N ALA A 195 17.67 5.00 -13.77
CA ALA A 195 18.84 5.61 -14.38
C ALA A 195 20.07 5.52 -13.46
N ARG A 196 19.93 5.86 -12.17
CA ARG A 196 21.02 5.75 -11.19
C ARG A 196 21.47 4.30 -11.00
N ALA A 197 20.53 3.35 -10.94
CA ALA A 197 20.86 1.94 -10.81
C ALA A 197 21.61 1.40 -12.04
N ILE A 198 21.20 1.82 -13.24
CA ILE A 198 21.92 1.51 -14.49
C ILE A 198 23.35 2.00 -14.40
N ILE A 199 23.57 3.30 -14.12
CA ILE A 199 24.93 3.87 -14.01
C ILE A 199 25.80 3.08 -13.03
N LYS A 200 25.24 2.68 -11.88
CA LYS A 200 25.96 1.89 -10.89
C LYS A 200 26.41 0.52 -11.42
N HIS A 201 25.58 -0.14 -12.22
CA HIS A 201 25.84 -1.51 -12.70
C HIS A 201 26.48 -1.59 -14.09
N ILE A 202 26.60 -0.47 -14.81
CA ILE A 202 27.32 -0.37 -16.10
C ILE A 202 28.69 -1.08 -16.07
N PRO A 203 29.57 -0.88 -15.07
CA PRO A 203 30.90 -1.48 -15.10
C PRO A 203 30.90 -3.00 -15.13
N VAL A 204 29.84 -3.62 -14.63
CA VAL A 204 29.65 -5.08 -14.59
C VAL A 204 28.94 -5.57 -15.85
N LEU A 205 27.98 -4.79 -16.37
CA LEU A 205 27.21 -5.13 -17.57
C LEU A 205 28.00 -4.91 -18.88
N THR A 206 29.08 -4.13 -18.85
CA THR A 206 29.87 -3.78 -20.05
C THR A 206 31.02 -4.75 -20.28
N HIS A 207 31.13 -5.28 -21.50
CA HIS A 207 32.21 -6.19 -21.90
C HIS A 207 33.42 -5.41 -22.42
N LYS A 208 34.46 -5.23 -21.57
CA LYS A 208 35.66 -4.42 -21.87
C LYS A 208 36.54 -4.89 -23.05
N ARG A 209 36.23 -6.01 -23.70
CA ARG A 209 37.06 -6.62 -24.76
C ARG A 209 36.63 -6.30 -26.19
N LYS A 210 35.55 -5.55 -26.37
CA LYS A 210 35.00 -5.22 -27.70
C LYS A 210 35.39 -3.82 -28.15
N GLU A 211 35.17 -3.50 -29.42
CA GLU A 211 35.28 -2.13 -29.89
C GLU A 211 34.23 -1.21 -29.23
N PRO A 212 34.52 0.10 -29.02
CA PRO A 212 33.66 0.99 -28.24
C PRO A 212 32.19 1.02 -28.68
N PHE A 213 31.90 1.04 -29.99
CA PHE A 213 30.53 1.03 -30.48
C PHE A 213 29.81 -0.30 -30.30
N GLU A 214 30.52 -1.43 -30.44
CA GLU A 214 29.95 -2.74 -30.15
C GLU A 214 29.65 -2.93 -28.67
N GLN A 215 30.47 -2.35 -27.78
CA GLN A 215 30.20 -2.33 -26.34
C GLN A 215 28.89 -1.58 -26.03
N ILE A 216 28.68 -0.43 -26.68
CA ILE A 216 27.46 0.37 -26.53
C ILE A 216 26.25 -0.43 -27.03
N GLU A 217 26.31 -1.00 -28.23
CA GLU A 217 25.18 -1.77 -28.79
C GLU A 217 24.82 -2.96 -27.90
N GLN A 218 25.82 -3.72 -27.44
CA GLN A 218 25.58 -4.84 -26.55
C GLN A 218 24.99 -4.38 -25.21
N LEU A 219 25.53 -3.32 -24.61
CA LEU A 219 25.01 -2.81 -23.33
C LEU A 219 23.55 -2.36 -23.48
N ILE A 220 23.22 -1.60 -24.52
CA ILE A 220 21.86 -1.12 -24.75
C ILE A 220 20.91 -2.29 -25.00
N HIS A 221 21.36 -3.32 -25.74
CA HIS A 221 20.60 -4.55 -25.92
C HIS A 221 20.33 -5.25 -24.58
N THR A 222 21.38 -5.54 -23.80
CA THR A 222 21.27 -6.18 -22.48
C THR A 222 20.40 -5.37 -21.52
N LEU A 223 20.52 -4.04 -21.50
CA LEU A 223 19.67 -3.18 -20.68
C LEU A 223 18.20 -3.28 -21.09
N ASN A 224 17.89 -3.34 -22.38
CA ASN A 224 16.51 -3.51 -22.85
C ASN A 224 15.95 -4.93 -22.59
N GLU A 225 16.79 -5.95 -22.42
CA GLU A 225 16.36 -7.27 -21.96
C GLU A 225 16.10 -7.29 -20.44
N ILE A 226 16.88 -6.53 -19.67
CA ILE A 226 16.71 -6.40 -18.22
C ILE A 226 15.49 -5.54 -17.88
N LEU A 227 15.34 -4.40 -18.57
CA LEU A 227 14.21 -3.49 -18.43
C LEU A 227 13.00 -4.08 -19.15
N SER A 228 12.05 -4.61 -18.39
CA SER A 228 10.85 -5.22 -18.97
C SER A 228 9.57 -4.42 -18.65
N ASN A 229 8.40 -4.97 -18.98
CA ASN A 229 7.09 -4.36 -18.66
C ASN A 229 6.90 -2.94 -19.23
N GLY A 230 7.35 -2.71 -20.46
CA GLY A 230 7.21 -1.42 -21.14
C GLY A 230 8.25 -0.38 -20.75
N ARG A 231 9.24 -0.74 -19.92
CA ARG A 231 10.46 0.05 -19.69
C ARG A 231 11.53 -0.36 -20.69
N SER A 232 12.31 0.61 -21.14
CA SER A 232 13.46 0.46 -22.03
C SER A 232 14.35 1.69 -21.89
N VAL A 233 15.59 1.60 -22.39
CA VAL A 233 16.50 2.76 -22.43
C VAL A 233 15.85 3.94 -23.15
N SER A 234 15.16 3.69 -24.27
CA SER A 234 14.50 4.76 -25.02
C SER A 234 13.36 5.43 -24.24
N THR A 235 12.62 4.68 -23.41
CA THR A 235 11.60 5.27 -22.53
C THR A 235 12.21 6.09 -21.41
N LEU A 236 13.32 5.64 -20.80
CA LEU A 236 14.01 6.38 -19.75
C LEU A 236 14.58 7.71 -20.28
N LEU A 237 15.14 7.71 -21.50
CA LEU A 237 15.67 8.91 -22.14
C LEU A 237 14.61 9.96 -22.52
N ARG A 238 13.32 9.61 -22.50
CA ARG A 238 12.22 10.59 -22.69
C ARG A 238 11.96 11.41 -21.43
N ASN A 239 12.31 10.89 -20.25
CA ASN A 239 12.23 11.61 -19.00
C ASN A 239 13.46 12.52 -18.85
N ALA A 240 13.24 13.81 -18.61
CA ALA A 240 14.32 14.80 -18.56
C ALA A 240 15.34 14.52 -17.45
N ASP A 241 14.86 14.17 -16.25
CA ASP A 241 15.71 13.93 -15.08
C ASP A 241 16.49 12.63 -15.22
N ALA A 242 15.84 11.56 -15.69
CA ALA A 242 16.52 10.30 -15.96
C ALA A 242 17.55 10.43 -17.08
N LYS A 243 17.24 11.19 -18.13
CA LYS A 243 18.18 11.49 -19.22
C LYS A 243 19.43 12.20 -18.72
N LEU A 244 19.28 13.25 -17.91
CA LEU A 244 20.42 13.98 -17.31
C LEU A 244 21.31 13.05 -16.47
N ILE A 245 20.71 12.12 -15.72
CA ILE A 245 21.46 11.13 -14.94
C ILE A 245 22.25 10.20 -15.86
N LEU A 246 21.63 9.68 -16.92
CA LEU A 246 22.28 8.78 -17.87
C LEU A 246 23.42 9.50 -18.63
N GLU A 247 23.22 10.75 -19.03
CA GLU A 247 24.21 11.59 -19.73
C GLU A 247 25.48 11.86 -18.92
N ASN A 248 25.47 11.64 -17.60
CA ASN A 248 26.69 11.71 -16.80
C ASN A 248 27.67 10.55 -17.08
N SER A 249 27.23 9.49 -17.77
CA SER A 249 28.09 8.38 -18.17
C SER A 249 28.66 8.57 -19.58
N PRO A 250 29.98 8.39 -19.76
CA PRO A 250 30.61 8.48 -21.08
C PRO A 250 29.96 7.56 -22.13
N ILE A 251 29.48 6.39 -21.71
CA ILE A 251 28.82 5.43 -22.60
C ILE A 251 27.52 6.00 -23.18
N PHE A 252 26.72 6.67 -22.35
CA PHE A 252 25.46 7.27 -22.80
C PHE A 252 25.69 8.57 -23.58
N GLN A 253 26.75 9.33 -23.27
CA GLN A 253 27.17 10.46 -24.11
C GLN A 253 27.52 10.00 -25.53
N MET A 254 28.30 8.92 -25.65
CA MET A 254 28.64 8.31 -26.95
C MET A 254 27.39 7.78 -27.65
N TYR A 255 26.50 7.08 -26.94
CA TYR A 255 25.23 6.59 -27.50
C TYR A 255 24.33 7.69 -28.08
N LEU A 256 24.32 8.88 -27.46
CA LEU A 256 23.51 10.02 -27.88
C LEU A 256 24.18 10.90 -28.94
N SER A 257 25.48 10.70 -29.19
CA SER A 257 26.28 11.47 -30.15
C SER A 257 25.83 11.25 -31.61
N GLU A 258 26.11 12.25 -32.45
CA GLU A 258 25.86 12.14 -33.89
C GLU A 258 26.76 11.10 -34.57
N GLU A 259 27.97 10.89 -34.05
CA GLU A 259 28.91 9.86 -34.53
C GLU A 259 28.28 8.46 -34.42
N TYR A 260 27.66 8.16 -33.29
CA TYR A 260 26.96 6.89 -33.09
C TYR A 260 25.70 6.78 -33.95
N LYS A 261 24.95 7.85 -34.15
CA LYS A 261 23.74 7.84 -35.02
C LYS A 261 24.10 7.59 -36.49
N ASN A 262 25.24 8.10 -36.94
CA ASN A 262 25.71 7.98 -38.32
C ASN A 262 26.59 6.75 -38.58
N ARG A 263 26.76 5.85 -37.60
CA ARG A 263 27.62 4.66 -37.70
C ARG A 263 27.29 3.71 -38.85
N HIS A 264 26.04 3.70 -39.32
CA HIS A 264 25.60 2.89 -40.46
C HIS A 264 25.59 3.67 -41.80
N GLN A 265 25.91 4.98 -41.78
CA GLN A 265 25.95 5.83 -42.98
C GLN A 265 27.33 5.88 -43.65
N HIS A 266 28.35 5.26 -43.06
CA HIS A 266 29.65 5.03 -43.69
C HIS A 266 29.84 3.55 -44.02
N PRO A 267 29.18 3.01 -45.07
CA PRO A 267 29.71 1.81 -45.71
C PRO A 267 31.05 2.20 -46.36
N ASN A 268 32.10 1.47 -46.00
CA ASN A 268 33.43 1.44 -46.64
C ASN A 268 33.58 2.26 -47.94
N LYS A 269 34.10 3.49 -47.85
CA LYS A 269 34.79 4.15 -48.98
C LYS A 269 36.26 3.71 -49.08
N GLY A 270 36.54 2.44 -48.77
CA GLY A 270 37.89 1.91 -48.63
C GLY A 270 38.26 0.72 -49.51
N SER A 271 37.33 0.12 -50.26
CA SER A 271 37.60 -1.15 -50.97
C SER A 271 37.46 -1.13 -52.50
N ASP A 272 37.11 0.00 -53.12
CA ASP A 272 36.90 0.06 -54.58
C ASP A 272 38.04 0.71 -55.38
N LEU A 273 39.14 1.12 -54.73
CA LEU A 273 40.30 1.73 -55.42
C LEU A 273 41.45 0.76 -55.72
N GLN A 274 41.33 -0.54 -55.43
CA GLN A 274 42.41 -1.52 -55.71
C GLN A 274 42.08 -2.56 -56.80
N LYS A 275 40.99 -2.43 -57.56
CA LYS A 275 40.64 -3.40 -58.62
C LYS A 275 40.87 -2.95 -60.07
N ASN A 276 41.39 -1.75 -60.32
CA ASN A 276 41.51 -1.21 -61.68
C ASN A 276 42.96 -0.90 -62.12
N GLU A 277 43.94 -1.75 -61.80
CA GLU A 277 45.32 -1.60 -62.34
C GLU A 277 45.93 -2.86 -62.98
N SER A 278 45.14 -3.90 -63.26
CA SER A 278 45.68 -5.14 -63.86
C SER A 278 44.95 -5.60 -65.11
N LEU A 279 44.72 -4.70 -66.07
CA LEU A 279 44.44 -5.06 -67.46
C LEU A 279 45.12 -4.06 -68.41
N LYS A 280 46.43 -4.21 -68.63
CA LYS A 280 47.08 -3.76 -69.86
C LYS A 280 47.08 -4.93 -70.86
N PRO A 281 46.53 -4.79 -72.08
CA PRO A 281 46.79 -5.73 -73.16
C PRO A 281 48.12 -5.34 -73.84
N GLY A 282 48.99 -6.30 -74.05
CA GLY A 282 50.28 -6.07 -74.70
C GLY A 282 50.85 -7.33 -75.34
N LEU A 283 50.65 -7.39 -76.67
CA LEU A 283 51.37 -8.14 -77.70
C LEU A 283 51.18 -9.66 -77.78
#